data_AF-A0A6M0C6N5-F1
#
_entry.id   AF-A0A6M0C6N5-F1
#
_cell.length_a   1.000
_cell.length_b   1.000
_cell.length_c   1.000
_cell.angle_alpha   90.00
_cell.angle_beta   90.00
_cell.angle_gamma   90.00
#
_symmetry.space_group_name_H-M   'P 1'
#
loop_
_entity.id
_entity.type
_entity.pdbx_description
1 polymer ?
#
loop_
_entity_poly.entity_id
_entity_poly.type
_entity_poly.pdbx_seq_one_letter_code
_entity_poly.pdbx_strand_id
1 'polypeptide(L)' 'FDIALAGGQNHLKGKIFRIGHLGFVGDRDLVTCIAALETVLREMGYEGFTPGAGVTAASRVLTES' A
#
# COMPACT_ATOMS: atom_id res chain seq x y z
N PHE A 1 -2.81 -12.26 1.48
CA PHE A 1 -1.68 -11.39 1.89
C PHE A 1 -1.48 -11.34 3.40
N ASP A 2 -2.50 -11.56 4.24
CA ASP A 2 -2.38 -11.48 5.71
C ASP A 2 -1.83 -10.11 6.19
N ILE A 3 -2.39 -9.04 5.61
CA ILE A 3 -2.02 -7.64 5.88
C ILE A 3 -3.22 -6.96 6.52
N ALA A 4 -3.00 -6.29 7.66
CA ALA A 4 -4.01 -5.49 8.33
C ALA A 4 -3.69 -3.99 8.18
N LEU A 5 -4.64 -3.23 7.65
CA LEU A 5 -4.56 -1.77 7.55
C LEU A 5 -5.57 -1.11 8.48
N ALA A 6 -5.21 0.06 9.00
CA ALA A 6 -6.11 0.82 9.85
C ALA A 6 -7.05 1.69 9.00
N GLY A 7 -8.33 1.76 9.36
CA GLY A 7 -9.26 2.72 8.78
C GLY A 7 -9.00 4.17 9.22
N GLY A 8 -9.70 5.11 8.58
CA GLY A 8 -9.83 6.48 9.07
C GLY A 8 -10.60 6.58 10.40
N GLN A 9 -10.33 7.65 11.15
CA GLN A 9 -10.97 7.95 12.44
C GLN A 9 -11.85 9.20 12.34
N ASN A 10 -12.82 9.35 13.25
CA ASN A 10 -13.74 10.50 13.29
C ASN A 10 -14.35 10.81 11.91
N HIS A 11 -14.24 12.05 11.43
CA HIS A 11 -14.79 12.52 10.15
C HIS A 11 -14.13 11.88 8.91
N LEU A 12 -13.06 11.09 9.08
CA LEU A 12 -12.37 10.33 8.03
C LEU A 12 -12.79 8.85 7.96
N LYS A 13 -13.65 8.38 8.87
CA LYS A 13 -14.14 7.00 8.87
C LYS A 13 -14.83 6.68 7.53
N GLY A 14 -14.43 5.57 6.90
CA GLY A 14 -14.95 5.13 5.60
C GLY A 14 -14.45 5.92 4.39
N LYS A 15 -13.61 6.95 4.57
CA LYS A 15 -13.07 7.77 3.48
C LYS A 15 -11.63 7.43 3.13
N ILE A 16 -10.86 6.98 4.12
CA ILE A 16 -9.45 6.61 3.96
C ILE A 16 -9.13 5.31 4.69
N PHE A 17 -8.01 4.72 4.30
CA PHE A 17 -7.24 3.77 5.10
C PHE A 17 -5.84 4.34 5.35
N ARG A 18 -5.08 3.73 6.26
CA ARG A 18 -3.75 4.16 6.68
C ARG A 18 -2.81 2.97 6.68
N ILE A 19 -1.62 3.18 6.13
CA ILE A 19 -0.51 2.22 6.16
C ILE A 19 0.41 2.63 7.31
N GLY A 20 0.54 1.77 8.32
CA GLY A 20 1.47 1.97 9.41
C GLY A 20 2.87 1.51 9.03
N HIS A 21 3.88 2.35 9.24
CA HIS A 21 5.28 2.07 8.87
C HIS A 21 6.25 2.42 10.02
N LEU A 22 5.84 2.15 11.26
CA LEU A 22 6.60 2.42 12.48
C LEU A 22 6.73 1.15 13.33
N GLY A 23 7.92 0.92 13.89
CA GLY A 23 8.22 -0.25 14.72
C GLY A 23 8.94 -1.33 13.93
N PHE A 24 8.55 -2.60 14.13
CA PHE A 24 9.12 -3.74 13.42
C PHE A 24 8.50 -3.85 12.01
N VAL A 25 8.92 -2.95 11.13
CA VAL A 25 8.50 -2.84 9.74
C VAL A 25 9.75 -2.54 8.90
N GLY A 26 9.94 -3.26 7.80
CA GLY A 26 11.03 -3.01 6.86
C GLY A 26 10.55 -2.88 5.41
N ASP A 27 11.52 -2.68 4.52
CA ASP A 27 11.33 -2.47 3.08
C ASP A 27 10.44 -3.53 2.43
N ARG A 28 10.66 -4.79 2.80
CA ARG A 28 9.86 -5.93 2.32
C ARG A 28 8.38 -5.75 2.65
N ASP A 29 8.05 -5.30 3.85
CA ASP A 29 6.67 -5.13 4.30
C ASP A 29 5.99 -4.01 3.50
N LEU A 30 6.70 -2.91 3.24
CA LEU A 30 6.20 -1.80 2.42
C LEU A 30 5.96 -2.22 0.97
N VAL A 31 6.92 -2.89 0.35
CA VAL A 31 6.78 -3.39 -1.04
C VAL A 31 5.61 -4.38 -1.13
N THR A 32 5.49 -5.29 -0.16
CA THR A 32 4.38 -6.26 -0.12
C THR A 32 3.02 -5.56 0.08
N CYS A 33 2.96 -4.56 0.95
CA CYS A 33 1.74 -3.76 1.17
C CYS A 33 1.29 -3.03 -0.09
N ILE A 34 2.23 -2.42 -0.84
CA ILE A 34 1.93 -1.71 -2.09
C ILE A 34 1.46 -2.69 -3.17
N ALA A 35 2.12 -3.84 -3.32
CA ALA A 35 1.70 -4.88 -4.27
C ALA A 35 0.30 -5.43 -3.97
N ALA A 36 0.00 -5.66 -2.68
CA ALA A 36 -1.33 -6.09 -2.25
C ALA A 36 -2.38 -5.02 -2.52
N LEU A 37 -2.07 -3.73 -2.29
CA LEU A 37 -2.97 -2.62 -2.58
C LEU A 37 -3.30 -2.53 -4.07
N GLU A 38 -2.32 -2.65 -4.96
CA GLU A 38 -2.55 -2.68 -6.41
C GLU A 38 -3.47 -3.83 -6.82
N THR A 39 -3.29 -5.02 -6.23
CA THR A 39 -4.15 -6.18 -6.49
C THR A 39 -5.59 -5.90 -6.09
N VAL A 40 -5.82 -5.40 -4.88
CA VAL A 40 -7.15 -5.07 -4.37
C VAL A 40 -7.82 -3.97 -5.20
N LEU A 41 -7.08 -2.94 -5.60
CA LEU A 41 -7.62 -1.88 -6.45
C LEU A 41 -8.13 -2.44 -7.79
N ARG A 42 -7.39 -3.37 -8.41
CA ARG A 42 -7.82 -4.04 -9.63
C ARG A 42 -9.04 -4.94 -9.41
N GLU A 43 -9.08 -5.70 -8.32
CA GLU A 43 -10.25 -6.53 -7.96
C GLU A 43 -11.52 -5.68 -7.76
N MET A 44 -11.36 -4.43 -7.31
CA MET A 44 -12.43 -3.45 -7.17
C MET A 44 -12.78 -2.71 -8.47
N GLY A 45 -12.15 -3.07 -9.60
CA GLY A 45 -12.42 -2.48 -10.92
C GLY A 45 -11.68 -1.16 -11.20
N TYR A 46 -10.70 -0.78 -10.38
CA TYR A 46 -9.84 0.37 -10.67
C TYR A 46 -8.73 -0.05 -11.64
N GLU A 47 -8.90 0.29 -12.91
CA GLU A 47 -7.96 -0.09 -13.99
C GLU A 47 -7.13 1.09 -14.54
N GLY A 48 -7.33 2.30 -14.00
CA GLY A 48 -6.69 3.53 -14.49
C GLY A 48 -5.19 3.68 -14.17
N PHE A 49 -4.50 2.61 -13.80
CA PHE A 49 -3.07 2.63 -13.47
C PHE A 49 -2.34 1.43 -14.06
N THR A 50 -1.03 1.59 -14.31
CA THR A 50 -0.18 0.50 -14.80
C THR A 50 0.13 -0.48 -13.66
N PRO A 51 -0.16 -1.79 -13.80
CA PRO A 51 0.22 -2.78 -12.80
C PRO A 51 1.74 -2.76 -12.54
N GLY A 52 2.13 -2.81 -11.27
CA GLY A 52 3.52 -2.73 -10.81
C GLY A 52 4.09 -1.31 -10.69
N ALA A 53 3.33 -0.26 -11.02
CA ALA A 53 3.84 1.11 -10.98
C ALA A 53 4.23 1.55 -9.57
N GLY A 54 3.42 1.25 -8.55
CA GLY A 54 3.69 1.57 -7.16
C GLY A 54 4.87 0.77 -6.61
N VAL A 55 4.93 -0.52 -6.92
CA VAL A 55 6.06 -1.39 -6.53
C VAL A 55 7.38 -0.88 -7.13
N THR A 56 7.37 -0.50 -8.41
CA THR A 56 8.55 0.06 -9.10
C THR A 56 8.98 1.38 -8.45
N ALA A 57 8.03 2.27 -8.18
CA ALA A 57 8.31 3.54 -7.53
C ALA A 57 8.92 3.36 -6.13
N ALA A 58 8.35 2.46 -5.32
CA ALA A 58 8.85 2.16 -3.98
C ALA A 58 10.26 1.56 -4.02
N SER A 59 10.49 0.57 -4.88
CA SER A 59 11.79 -0.11 -4.99
C SER A 59 12.91 0.85 -5.37
N ARG A 60 12.63 1.81 -6.26
CA ARG A 60 13.61 2.85 -6.64
C ARG A 60 14.02 3.70 -5.43
N VAL A 61 13.06 4.18 -4.64
CA VAL A 61 13.35 5.00 -3.45
C VAL A 61 14.11 4.21 -2.39
N LEU A 62 13.73 2.95 -2.15
CA LEU A 62 14.37 2.10 -1.14
C LEU A 62 15.79 1.71 -1.51
N THR A 63 16.10 1.57 -2.81
CA THR A 63 17.47 1.27 -3.28
C THR A 63 18.40 2.49 -3.17
N GLU A 64 17.83 3.69 -3.09
CA GLU A 64 18.56 4.97 -2.95
C GLU A 64 18.76 5.40 -1.48
N SER A 65 18.23 4.63 -0.52
CA SER A 65 18.24 4.93 0.93
C SER A 65 19.40 4.25 1.67
#